data_AF-A0A821I3D0-F1
#
_entry.id   AF-A0A821I3D0-F1
#
_cell.length_a   1.000
_cell.length_b   1.000
_cell.length_c   1.000
_cell.angle_alpha   90.00
_cell.angle_beta   90.00
_cell.angle_gamma   90.00
#
_symmetry.space_group_name_H-M   'P 1'
#
loop_
_entity.id
_entity.type
_entity.pdbx_description
1 polymer ?
#
loop_
_entity_poly.entity_id
_entity_poly.type
_entity_poly.pdbx_seq_one_letter_code
_entity_poly.pdbx_strand_id
1 'polypeptide(L)'
;MGRVIRAQRKGGSAIFRARTFHRKGPAKFRSLDYAERQGYLRGVIKDIIHDPGRGAPLAVVHFRDPYRYKKRKELIVAAEGMYTGQFIYCGKKGKRKKNIYKQLIHVISSCSAALTIGNVMPLGQMPEGTIICQIEQTTGDRGKLAKASGNYATIVSHNPEGGKTKVKLPSGAKKTLASTNRAMVGIVAGGGRIDKPILKAGRS
;
A
#
# COMPACT_ATOMS: atom_id res chain seq x y z
N MET A 1 -0.12 -9.64 49.96
CA MET A 1 -0.82 -10.19 48.77
C MET A 1 -0.81 -9.12 47.67
N GLY A 2 -0.20 -9.38 46.51
CA GLY A 2 0.07 -8.35 45.48
C GLY A 2 -1.08 -8.14 44.49
N ARG A 3 -1.43 -6.88 44.18
CA ARG A 3 -2.46 -6.53 43.20
C ARG A 3 -1.91 -6.60 41.77
N VAL A 4 -2.70 -7.14 40.83
CA VAL A 4 -2.33 -7.23 39.40
C VAL A 4 -2.15 -5.83 38.80
N ILE A 5 -0.98 -5.56 38.23
CA ILE A 5 -0.65 -4.25 37.64
C ILE A 5 -1.42 -4.01 36.34
N ARG A 6 -1.64 -2.74 35.99
CA ARG A 6 -2.36 -2.36 34.76
C ARG A 6 -1.77 -2.97 33.49
N ALA A 7 -0.44 -3.12 33.42
CA ALA A 7 0.24 -3.69 32.26
C ALA A 7 -0.19 -5.15 32.00
N GLN A 8 -0.24 -5.99 33.04
CA GLN A 8 -0.68 -7.38 32.96
C GLN A 8 -2.17 -7.47 32.55
N ARG A 9 -3.00 -6.54 33.02
CA ARG A 9 -4.43 -6.50 32.68
C ARG A 9 -4.70 -6.21 31.19
N LYS A 10 -3.78 -5.56 30.46
CA LYS A 10 -3.99 -5.23 29.04
C LYS A 10 -4.12 -6.45 28.12
N GLY A 11 -3.54 -7.59 28.49
CA GLY A 11 -3.56 -8.81 27.67
C GLY A 11 -4.82 -9.66 27.82
N GLY A 12 -5.47 -9.64 28.99
CA GLY A 12 -6.61 -10.52 29.31
C GLY A 12 -7.94 -9.82 29.63
N SER A 13 -7.96 -8.49 29.79
CA SER A 13 -9.17 -7.75 30.15
C SER A 13 -10.00 -7.33 28.94
N ALA A 14 -11.33 -7.44 29.06
CA ALA A 14 -12.28 -6.90 28.09
C ALA A 14 -12.25 -5.36 27.96
N ILE A 15 -11.73 -4.66 28.98
CA ILE A 15 -11.69 -3.18 29.04
C ILE A 15 -10.73 -2.61 27.99
N PHE A 16 -9.60 -3.28 27.73
CA PHE A 16 -8.55 -2.77 26.84
C PHE A 16 -8.69 -3.25 25.38
N ARG A 17 -9.90 -3.63 24.97
CA ARG A 17 -10.18 -4.01 23.58
C ARG A 17 -10.20 -2.78 22.67
N ALA A 18 -9.76 -2.96 21.42
CA ALA A 18 -9.82 -1.91 20.42
C ALA A 18 -11.28 -1.53 20.10
N ARG A 19 -11.61 -0.24 20.10
CA ARG A 19 -12.91 0.27 19.65
C ARG A 19 -12.96 0.23 18.12
N THR A 20 -13.68 -0.74 17.56
CA THR A 20 -13.70 -1.01 16.11
C THR A 20 -15.02 -0.70 15.40
N PHE A 21 -16.07 -0.31 16.14
CA PHE A 21 -17.44 -0.17 15.62
C PHE A 21 -17.56 0.72 14.35
N HIS A 22 -16.90 1.88 14.32
CA HIS A 22 -16.95 2.79 13.18
C HIS A 22 -15.82 2.60 12.14
N ARG A 23 -14.93 1.62 12.33
CA ARG A 23 -13.85 1.38 11.38
C ARG A 23 -14.41 0.90 10.04
N LYS A 24 -13.88 1.45 8.95
CA LYS A 24 -14.38 1.20 7.59
C LYS A 24 -13.92 -0.16 7.05
N GLY A 25 -12.80 -0.67 7.55
CA GLY A 25 -12.30 -1.99 7.23
C GLY A 25 -10.77 -2.06 7.20
N PRO A 26 -10.21 -3.26 7.00
CA PRO A 26 -8.76 -3.44 6.93
C PRO A 26 -8.20 -2.85 5.63
N ALA A 27 -7.32 -1.86 5.75
CA ALA A 27 -6.59 -1.29 4.62
C ALA A 27 -5.49 -2.25 4.14
N LYS A 28 -5.69 -2.92 3.01
CA LYS A 28 -4.82 -3.98 2.48
C LYS A 28 -4.86 -3.99 0.96
N PHE A 29 -3.77 -4.40 0.31
CA PHE A 29 -3.79 -4.64 -1.14
C PHE A 29 -4.81 -5.70 -1.50
N ARG A 30 -5.12 -5.86 -2.79
CA ARG A 30 -5.88 -7.02 -3.27
C ARG A 30 -5.13 -8.32 -3.03
N SER A 31 -5.87 -9.43 -3.05
CA SER A 31 -5.26 -10.77 -3.08
C SER A 31 -4.34 -10.91 -4.29
N LEU A 32 -3.16 -11.47 -4.09
CA LEU A 32 -2.22 -11.74 -5.17
C LEU A 32 -2.77 -12.85 -6.06
N ASP A 33 -3.16 -12.52 -7.30
CA ASP A 33 -3.70 -13.44 -8.29
C ASP A 33 -2.79 -13.57 -9.52
N TYR A 34 -3.19 -14.42 -10.47
CA TYR A 34 -2.44 -14.62 -11.71
C TYR A 34 -2.30 -13.31 -12.52
N ALA A 35 -3.38 -12.52 -12.58
CA ALA A 35 -3.42 -11.26 -13.31
C ALA A 35 -2.36 -10.27 -12.81
N GLU A 36 -2.13 -10.20 -11.49
CA GLU A 36 -1.14 -9.31 -10.90
C GLU A 36 0.29 -9.87 -10.95
N ARG A 37 0.45 -11.21 -10.88
CA ARG A 37 1.76 -11.87 -10.99
C ARG A 37 2.37 -11.75 -12.38
N GLN A 38 1.56 -11.95 -13.42
CA GLN A 38 2.04 -12.00 -14.81
C GLN A 38 1.74 -10.74 -15.62
N GLY A 39 0.74 -9.95 -15.21
CA GLY A 39 0.35 -8.72 -15.87
C GLY A 39 0.08 -7.60 -14.87
N TYR A 40 -0.87 -6.74 -15.24
CA TYR A 40 -1.34 -5.65 -14.41
C TYR A 40 -2.87 -5.63 -14.43
N LEU A 41 -3.46 -5.18 -13.32
CA LEU A 41 -4.87 -4.88 -13.21
C LEU A 41 -5.06 -3.38 -13.00
N ARG A 42 -6.03 -2.81 -13.70
CA ARG A 42 -6.42 -1.41 -13.53
C ARG A 42 -7.59 -1.31 -12.54
N GLY A 43 -7.44 -0.46 -11.54
CA GLY A 43 -8.51 -0.04 -10.63
C GLY A 43 -8.79 1.45 -10.78
N VAL A 44 -9.99 1.88 -10.39
CA VAL A 44 -10.35 3.30 -10.30
C VAL A 44 -10.53 3.66 -8.83
N ILE A 45 -9.92 4.76 -8.40
CA ILE A 45 -10.21 5.35 -7.09
C ILE A 45 -11.61 5.94 -7.15
N LYS A 46 -12.56 5.33 -6.45
CA LYS A 46 -13.92 5.86 -6.42
C LYS A 46 -14.06 6.98 -5.41
N ASP A 47 -13.37 6.84 -4.27
CA ASP A 47 -13.49 7.78 -3.15
C ASP A 47 -12.24 7.71 -2.25
N ILE A 48 -11.99 8.77 -1.47
CA ILE A 48 -10.93 8.83 -0.45
C ILE A 48 -11.61 9.17 0.88
N ILE A 49 -11.60 8.22 1.81
CA ILE A 49 -12.39 8.27 3.03
C ILE A 49 -11.50 8.34 4.28
N HIS A 50 -12.02 8.98 5.33
CA HIS A 50 -11.42 8.92 6.66
C HIS A 50 -11.85 7.64 7.40
N ASP A 51 -10.89 6.94 8.00
CA ASP A 51 -11.11 5.79 8.88
C ASP A 51 -10.90 6.20 10.34
N PRO A 52 -11.93 6.16 11.21
CA PRO A 52 -11.81 6.56 12.60
C PRO A 52 -10.70 5.80 13.34
N GLY A 53 -9.82 6.56 14.00
CA GLY A 53 -8.64 6.00 14.69
C GLY A 53 -7.44 5.75 13.79
N ARG A 54 -7.46 6.24 12.54
CA ARG A 54 -6.32 6.24 11.61
C ARG A 54 -6.04 7.68 11.15
N GLY A 55 -4.76 8.08 11.21
CA GLY A 55 -4.33 9.38 10.68
C GLY A 55 -4.24 9.42 9.14
N ALA A 56 -3.92 8.30 8.52
CA ALA A 56 -3.83 8.17 7.07
C ALA A 56 -5.22 7.94 6.45
N PRO A 57 -5.60 8.66 5.38
CA PRO A 57 -6.84 8.39 4.66
C PRO A 57 -6.78 7.05 3.91
N LEU A 58 -7.95 6.49 3.64
CA LEU A 58 -8.11 5.26 2.87
C LEU A 58 -8.64 5.59 1.47
N ALA A 59 -8.06 4.99 0.44
CA ALA A 59 -8.61 5.04 -0.89
C ALA A 59 -9.51 3.81 -1.14
N VAL A 60 -10.74 4.08 -1.58
CA VAL A 60 -11.68 3.07 -2.04
C VAL A 60 -11.41 2.80 -3.52
N VAL A 61 -10.84 1.64 -3.82
CA VAL A 61 -10.49 1.27 -5.19
C VAL A 61 -11.44 0.21 -5.71
N HIS A 62 -12.02 0.48 -6.88
CA HIS A 62 -12.86 -0.46 -7.60
C HIS A 62 -12.05 -1.14 -8.69
N PHE A 63 -11.84 -2.45 -8.53
CA PHE A 63 -11.25 -3.33 -9.53
C PHE A 63 -12.35 -4.09 -10.27
N ARG A 64 -12.11 -4.46 -11.52
CA ARG A 64 -12.90 -5.47 -12.23
C ARG A 64 -12.36 -6.85 -11.86
N ASP A 65 -13.25 -7.78 -11.51
CA ASP A 65 -12.86 -9.17 -11.25
C ASP A 65 -12.43 -9.82 -12.58
N PRO A 66 -11.25 -10.46 -12.65
CA PRO A 66 -10.76 -11.06 -13.89
C PRO A 66 -11.53 -12.32 -14.32
N TYR A 67 -12.23 -13.00 -13.38
CA TYR A 67 -12.87 -14.29 -13.67
C TYR A 67 -14.39 -14.20 -13.77
N ARG A 68 -15.01 -13.15 -13.21
CA ARG A 68 -16.47 -13.03 -13.12
C ARG A 68 -16.91 -11.60 -13.44
N TYR A 69 -18.14 -11.43 -13.92
CA TYR A 69 -18.73 -10.10 -14.11
C TYR A 69 -19.11 -9.45 -12.77
N LYS A 70 -18.11 -9.03 -12.00
CA LYS A 70 -18.26 -8.39 -10.69
C LYS A 70 -17.22 -7.30 -10.48
N LYS A 71 -17.58 -6.24 -9.76
CA LYS A 71 -16.63 -5.22 -9.28
C LYS A 71 -16.16 -5.61 -7.87
N ARG A 72 -14.85 -5.64 -7.67
CA ARG A 72 -14.21 -5.85 -6.35
C ARG A 72 -13.86 -4.50 -5.76
N LYS A 73 -14.46 -4.19 -4.60
CA LYS A 73 -14.14 -3.02 -3.80
C LYS A 73 -13.04 -3.39 -2.81
N GLU A 74 -11.91 -2.70 -2.90
CA GLU A 74 -10.78 -2.87 -1.99
C GLU A 74 -10.46 -1.55 -1.29
N LEU A 75 -10.03 -1.62 -0.04
CA LEU A 75 -9.60 -0.47 0.75
C LEU A 75 -8.08 -0.49 0.84
N ILE A 76 -7.41 0.50 0.26
CA ILE A 76 -5.96 0.66 0.36
C ILE A 76 -5.64 1.93 1.13
N VAL A 77 -4.43 2.02 1.67
CA VAL A 77 -3.95 3.29 2.21
C VAL A 77 -3.71 4.24 1.05
N ALA A 78 -4.15 5.49 1.18
CA ALA A 78 -3.90 6.50 0.15
C ALA A 78 -2.47 7.02 0.25
N ALA A 79 -1.79 7.07 -0.90
CA ALA A 79 -0.56 7.82 -1.06
C ALA A 79 -0.87 9.30 -1.32
N GLU A 80 0.07 10.18 -0.96
CA GLU A 80 -0.03 11.62 -1.24
C GLU A 80 -0.16 11.87 -2.74
N GLY A 81 -1.03 12.80 -3.13
CA GLY A 81 -1.30 13.10 -4.54
C GLY A 81 -2.29 12.16 -5.23
N MET A 82 -2.83 11.15 -4.53
CA MET A 82 -3.94 10.35 -5.08
C MET A 82 -5.24 11.15 -5.09
N TYR A 83 -6.03 11.02 -6.17
CA TYR A 83 -7.29 11.76 -6.35
C TYR A 83 -8.43 10.85 -6.83
N THR A 84 -9.68 11.27 -6.61
CA THR A 84 -10.86 10.52 -7.04
C THR A 84 -10.97 10.47 -8.58
N GLY A 85 -11.31 9.31 -9.13
CA GLY A 85 -11.32 9.06 -10.57
C GLY A 85 -9.97 8.63 -11.15
N GLN A 86 -8.88 8.73 -10.40
CA GLN A 86 -7.56 8.27 -10.86
C GLN A 86 -7.54 6.77 -11.13
N PHE A 87 -6.86 6.37 -12.21
CA PHE A 87 -6.54 4.98 -12.48
C PHE A 87 -5.28 4.55 -11.73
N ILE A 88 -5.40 3.47 -10.93
CA ILE A 88 -4.28 2.79 -10.29
C ILE A 88 -3.98 1.51 -11.06
N TYR A 89 -2.71 1.22 -11.25
CA TYR A 89 -2.24 -0.03 -11.83
C TYR A 89 -1.58 -0.89 -10.76
N CYS A 90 -2.03 -2.14 -10.64
CA CYS A 90 -1.48 -3.13 -9.73
C CYS A 90 -0.90 -4.30 -10.52
N GLY A 91 0.40 -4.57 -10.41
CA GLY A 91 1.02 -5.79 -10.91
C GLY A 91 2.41 -5.61 -11.49
N LYS A 92 2.90 -6.71 -12.07
CA LYS A 92 4.20 -6.79 -12.75
C LYS A 92 4.13 -6.00 -14.06
N LYS A 93 5.19 -5.22 -14.34
CA LYS A 93 5.45 -4.60 -15.64
C LYS A 93 5.45 -5.70 -16.70
N GLY A 94 4.33 -5.83 -17.42
CA GLY A 94 4.25 -6.75 -18.54
C GLY A 94 5.30 -6.33 -19.58
N LYS A 95 6.19 -7.25 -19.95
CA LYS A 95 6.94 -7.10 -21.21
C LYS A 95 5.86 -6.91 -22.28
N ARG A 96 5.85 -5.77 -22.96
CA ARG A 96 5.01 -5.55 -24.15
C ARG A 96 5.13 -6.82 -25.00
N LYS A 97 4.03 -7.55 -25.23
CA LYS A 97 3.93 -8.31 -26.48
C LYS A 97 4.05 -7.24 -27.56
N LYS A 98 5.20 -7.14 -28.21
CA LYS A 98 5.37 -6.36 -29.44
C LYS A 98 4.42 -7.03 -30.44
N ASN A 99 3.14 -6.65 -30.45
CA ASN A 99 2.27 -6.96 -31.55
C ASN A 99 2.75 -6.08 -32.69
N ILE A 100 3.48 -6.70 -33.62
CA ILE A 100 4.09 -6.11 -34.81
C ILE A 100 3.02 -5.41 -35.70
N TYR A 101 1.74 -5.74 -35.53
CA TYR A 101 0.64 -5.19 -36.32
C TYR A 101 -0.05 -3.93 -35.76
N LYS A 102 0.50 -3.26 -34.73
CA LYS A 102 -0.12 -2.04 -34.17
C LYS A 102 0.81 -0.83 -34.18
N GLN A 103 1.52 -0.64 -35.29
CA GLN A 103 2.50 0.44 -35.48
C GLN A 103 1.86 1.80 -35.82
N LEU A 104 0.56 1.86 -36.15
CA LEU A 104 -0.04 3.08 -36.75
C LEU A 104 -1.09 3.84 -35.91
N ILE A 105 -1.34 3.46 -34.65
CA ILE A 105 -2.16 4.29 -33.73
C ILE A 105 -1.33 4.57 -32.49
N HIS A 106 -0.46 5.56 -32.62
CA HIS A 106 0.56 5.92 -31.64
C HIS A 106 0.08 7.05 -30.73
N VAL A 107 -1.06 6.89 -30.05
CA VAL A 107 -1.58 7.92 -29.12
C VAL A 107 -2.25 7.25 -27.90
N ILE A 108 -1.56 7.30 -26.74
CA ILE A 108 -2.08 7.20 -25.36
C ILE A 108 -2.51 5.81 -24.82
N SER A 109 -1.67 4.78 -24.92
CA SER A 109 -1.90 3.57 -24.10
C SER A 109 -0.60 2.92 -23.63
N SER A 110 0.11 3.62 -22.74
CA SER A 110 1.28 3.12 -22.02
C SER A 110 0.87 2.12 -20.91
N CYS A 111 0.31 0.98 -21.30
CA CYS A 111 -0.25 -0.02 -20.38
C CYS A 111 0.80 -1.00 -19.86
N SER A 112 1.71 -0.46 -19.06
CA SER A 112 2.48 -1.21 -18.06
C SER A 112 2.34 -0.42 -16.76
N ALA A 113 2.35 -1.06 -15.58
CA ALA A 113 2.36 -0.30 -14.33
C ALA A 113 3.60 0.63 -14.36
N ALA A 114 3.37 1.89 -14.71
CA ALA A 114 4.40 2.89 -14.78
C ALA A 114 4.80 3.25 -13.36
N LEU A 115 6.02 3.76 -13.18
CA LEU A 115 6.46 4.27 -11.89
C LEU A 115 5.75 5.61 -11.61
N THR A 116 4.46 5.54 -11.28
CA THR A 116 3.62 6.68 -10.93
C THR A 116 3.07 6.49 -9.53
N ILE A 117 2.79 7.60 -8.87
CA ILE A 117 2.31 7.60 -7.49
C ILE A 117 0.98 6.85 -7.40
N GLY A 118 0.86 5.99 -6.37
CA GLY A 118 -0.32 5.16 -6.12
C GLY A 118 -0.33 3.81 -6.82
N ASN A 119 0.57 3.56 -7.80
CA ASN A 119 0.68 2.24 -8.43
C ASN A 119 1.32 1.22 -7.48
N VAL A 120 0.88 -0.03 -7.61
CA VAL A 120 1.37 -1.16 -6.82
C VAL A 120 2.14 -2.09 -7.73
N MET A 121 3.42 -2.32 -7.43
CA MET A 121 4.27 -3.21 -8.22
C MET A 121 5.28 -3.97 -7.33
N PRO A 122 5.90 -5.03 -7.85
CA PRO A 122 6.93 -5.75 -7.12
C PRO A 122 8.17 -4.88 -6.87
N LEU A 123 8.81 -5.04 -5.70
CA LEU A 123 10.01 -4.29 -5.31
C LEU A 123 11.12 -4.39 -6.34
N GLY A 124 11.36 -5.57 -6.93
CA GLY A 124 12.43 -5.76 -7.91
C GLY A 124 12.23 -5.05 -9.26
N GLN A 125 11.11 -4.35 -9.47
CA GLN A 125 10.86 -3.56 -10.70
C GLN A 125 10.95 -2.07 -10.50
N MET A 126 10.93 -1.63 -9.24
CA MET A 126 11.13 -0.24 -8.88
C MET A 126 12.63 0.04 -8.89
N PRO A 127 13.08 1.23 -9.35
CA PRO A 127 14.49 1.59 -9.27
C PRO A 127 14.91 1.83 -7.81
N GLU A 128 16.22 1.75 -7.57
CA GLU A 128 16.81 2.11 -6.28
C GLU A 128 16.55 3.59 -5.97
N GLY A 129 16.43 3.94 -4.69
CA GLY A 129 16.05 5.28 -4.26
C GLY A 129 14.55 5.59 -4.33
N THR A 130 13.73 4.72 -4.93
CA THR A 130 12.27 4.94 -4.99
C THR A 130 11.66 4.99 -3.59
N ILE A 131 10.80 5.99 -3.38
CA ILE A 131 9.99 6.16 -2.18
C ILE A 131 8.73 5.32 -2.30
N ILE A 132 8.51 4.47 -1.31
CA ILE A 132 7.44 3.47 -1.32
C ILE A 132 6.71 3.40 0.02
N CYS A 133 5.45 2.96 -0.04
CA CYS A 133 4.59 2.75 1.12
C CYS A 133 3.84 1.41 1.03
N GLN A 134 3.18 1.03 2.13
CA GLN A 134 2.31 -0.15 2.20
C GLN A 134 3.03 -1.47 1.81
N ILE A 135 4.27 -1.67 2.24
CA ILE A 135 5.13 -2.78 1.75
C ILE A 135 4.71 -4.12 2.35
N GLU A 136 4.81 -5.18 1.56
CA GLU A 136 4.66 -6.57 2.02
C GLU A 136 5.90 -7.09 2.76
N GLN A 137 5.70 -7.75 3.91
CA GLN A 137 6.78 -8.43 4.62
C GLN A 137 7.09 -9.77 3.97
N THR A 138 6.06 -10.60 3.77
CA THR A 138 6.12 -11.80 2.92
C THR A 138 5.19 -11.64 1.73
N THR A 139 5.51 -12.31 0.62
CA THR A 139 4.76 -12.17 -0.64
C THR A 139 3.30 -12.57 -0.41
N GLY A 140 2.36 -11.67 -0.72
CA GLY A 140 0.93 -11.93 -0.55
C GLY A 140 0.33 -11.52 0.79
N ASP A 141 1.11 -10.93 1.70
CA ASP A 141 0.63 -10.38 2.99
C ASP A 141 -0.32 -9.17 2.86
N ARG A 142 -0.51 -8.66 1.64
CA ARG A 142 -1.41 -7.54 1.32
C ARG A 142 -1.03 -6.21 2.01
N GLY A 143 0.25 -6.03 2.33
CA GLY A 143 0.85 -4.79 2.83
C GLY A 143 0.77 -4.65 4.35
N LYS A 144 1.94 -4.71 5.01
CA LYS A 144 2.10 -4.65 6.48
C LYS A 144 3.00 -3.49 6.94
N LEU A 145 4.02 -3.13 6.18
CA LEU A 145 5.04 -2.15 6.58
C LEU A 145 4.74 -0.76 5.99
N ALA A 146 5.23 0.30 6.63
CA ALA A 146 5.11 1.70 6.18
C ALA A 146 3.66 2.12 5.82
N LYS A 147 2.74 2.03 6.80
CA LYS A 147 1.28 2.31 6.63
C LYS A 147 0.76 3.48 7.46
N ALA A 148 1.62 4.07 8.30
CA ALA A 148 1.25 5.19 9.14
C ALA A 148 1.29 6.48 8.32
N SER A 149 0.50 7.48 8.73
CA SER A 149 0.40 8.78 8.07
C SER A 149 1.75 9.48 7.95
N GLY A 150 2.15 9.89 6.73
CA GLY A 150 3.43 10.53 6.46
C GLY A 150 4.64 9.58 6.41
N ASN A 151 4.48 8.30 6.77
CA ASN A 151 5.60 7.37 6.72
C ASN A 151 5.83 6.88 5.29
N TYR A 152 7.10 6.68 4.98
CA TYR A 152 7.56 6.04 3.77
C TYR A 152 8.72 5.10 4.08
N ALA A 153 9.11 4.32 3.10
CA ALA A 153 10.31 3.52 3.08
C ALA A 153 11.03 3.75 1.76
N THR A 154 12.33 3.49 1.74
CA THR A 154 13.16 3.75 0.56
C THR A 154 13.84 2.46 0.14
N ILE A 155 13.82 2.19 -1.15
CA ILE A 155 14.57 1.08 -1.73
C ILE A 155 16.05 1.46 -1.71
N VAL A 156 16.88 0.66 -1.02
CA VAL A 156 18.31 0.93 -0.89
C VAL A 156 19.07 0.25 -2.01
N SER A 157 18.87 -1.06 -2.18
CA SER A 157 19.53 -1.81 -3.24
C SER A 157 18.80 -3.10 -3.58
N HIS A 158 19.00 -3.57 -4.81
CA HIS A 158 18.54 -4.87 -5.27
C HIS A 158 19.72 -5.85 -5.35
N ASN A 159 19.49 -7.08 -4.89
CA ASN A 159 20.37 -8.21 -5.19
C ASN A 159 19.66 -9.09 -6.23
N PRO A 160 20.06 -9.01 -7.52
CA PRO A 160 19.41 -9.77 -8.59
C PRO A 160 19.68 -11.28 -8.49
N GLU A 161 20.84 -11.70 -8.01
CA GLU A 161 21.21 -13.12 -7.86
C GLU A 161 20.39 -13.79 -6.75
N GLY A 162 20.25 -13.09 -5.61
CA GLY A 162 19.54 -13.60 -4.45
C GLY A 162 18.03 -13.35 -4.45
N GLY A 163 17.49 -12.67 -5.48
CA GLY A 163 16.06 -12.32 -5.55
C GLY A 163 15.56 -11.50 -4.36
N LYS A 164 16.44 -10.72 -3.72
CA LYS A 164 16.17 -9.96 -2.50
C LYS A 164 16.39 -8.48 -2.72
N THR A 165 15.59 -7.66 -2.05
CA THR A 165 15.68 -6.20 -2.06
C THR A 165 15.89 -5.68 -0.64
N LYS A 166 16.85 -4.80 -0.44
CA LYS A 166 17.08 -4.11 0.83
C LYS A 166 16.26 -2.83 0.85
N VAL A 167 15.46 -2.66 1.90
CA VAL A 167 14.59 -1.50 2.10
C VAL A 167 14.93 -0.83 3.43
N LYS A 168 15.02 0.49 3.43
CA LYS A 168 15.11 1.31 4.65
C LYS A 168 13.69 1.58 5.17
N LEU A 169 13.40 1.10 6.37
CA LEU A 169 12.12 1.30 7.06
C LEU A 169 12.02 2.73 7.62
N PRO A 170 10.80 3.21 7.94
CA PRO A 170 10.61 4.51 8.59
C PRO A 170 11.30 4.63 9.96
N SER A 171 11.62 3.50 10.61
CA SER A 171 12.42 3.49 11.85
C SER A 171 13.92 3.73 11.61
N GLY A 172 14.37 3.83 10.36
CA GLY A 172 15.77 3.88 9.97
C GLY A 172 16.43 2.52 9.79
N ALA A 173 15.83 1.45 10.31
CA ALA A 173 16.35 0.08 10.19
C ALA A 173 16.33 -0.41 8.74
N LYS A 174 17.41 -1.08 8.30
CA LYS A 174 17.48 -1.73 6.99
C LYS A 174 16.93 -3.16 7.10
N LYS A 175 15.96 -3.50 6.27
CA LYS A 175 15.35 -4.83 6.22
C LYS A 175 15.48 -5.43 4.83
N THR A 176 15.89 -6.69 4.76
CA THR A 176 15.94 -7.46 3.52
C THR A 176 14.60 -8.13 3.29
N LEU A 177 13.99 -7.90 2.13
CA LEU A 177 12.70 -8.44 1.69
C LEU A 177 12.87 -9.20 0.37
N ALA A 178 11.92 -10.06 0.03
CA ALA A 178 11.91 -10.71 -1.28
C ALA A 178 11.57 -9.68 -2.37
N SER A 179 12.26 -9.72 -3.52
CA SER A 179 12.01 -8.81 -4.64
C SER A 179 10.64 -9.01 -5.30
N THR A 180 9.98 -10.14 -5.02
CA THR A 180 8.61 -10.46 -5.43
C THR A 180 7.53 -9.75 -4.61
N ASN A 181 7.87 -9.23 -3.43
CA ASN A 181 6.94 -8.52 -2.56
C ASN A 181 6.45 -7.25 -3.23
N ARG A 182 5.18 -6.91 -2.97
CA ARG A 182 4.57 -5.70 -3.53
C ARG A 182 4.78 -4.49 -2.61
N ALA A 183 4.89 -3.33 -3.24
CA ALA A 183 4.84 -2.03 -2.58
C ALA A 183 4.06 -1.04 -3.44
N MET A 184 3.51 -0.02 -2.80
CA MET A 184 2.90 1.12 -3.48
C MET A 184 3.95 2.23 -3.64
N VAL A 185 3.98 2.89 -4.79
CA VAL A 185 4.87 4.03 -5.02
C VAL A 185 4.31 5.28 -4.35
N GLY A 186 5.14 5.97 -3.56
CA GLY A 186 4.82 7.23 -2.90
C GLY A 186 4.88 7.18 -1.37
N ILE A 187 4.51 8.31 -0.76
CA ILE A 187 4.43 8.51 0.69
C ILE A 187 2.99 8.31 1.14
N VAL A 188 2.77 7.81 2.35
CA VAL A 188 1.41 7.70 2.90
C VAL A 188 0.83 9.09 3.19
N ALA A 189 -0.40 9.34 2.75
CA ALA A 189 -1.09 10.61 2.97
C ALA A 189 -1.36 10.95 4.44
N GLY A 190 -1.53 12.25 4.69
CA GLY A 190 -1.78 12.81 6.02
C GLY A 190 -0.52 13.01 6.85
N GLY A 191 0.63 13.25 6.20
CA GLY A 191 1.87 13.64 6.89
C GLY A 191 1.72 14.94 7.70
N GLY A 192 2.68 15.19 8.60
CA GLY A 192 2.74 16.43 9.40
C GLY A 192 1.68 16.59 10.51
N ARG A 193 0.80 15.59 10.70
CA ARG A 193 -0.25 15.64 11.73
C ARG A 193 0.31 15.82 13.15
N ILE A 194 1.48 15.27 13.42
CA ILE A 194 2.13 15.30 14.74
C ILE A 194 2.79 16.65 15.06
N ASP A 195 3.06 17.47 14.04
CA ASP A 195 3.75 18.75 14.21
C ASP A 195 2.84 19.80 14.87
N LYS A 196 1.52 19.59 14.79
CA LYS A 196 0.53 20.43 15.48
C LYS A 196 0.44 20.04 16.96
N PRO A 197 0.72 20.96 17.91
CA PRO A 197 0.62 20.66 19.33
C PRO A 197 -0.82 20.42 19.77
N ILE A 198 -1.01 19.47 20.69
CA ILE A 198 -2.31 19.20 21.33
C ILE A 198 -2.44 20.15 22.54
N LEU A 199 -3.17 21.25 22.35
CA LEU A 199 -3.27 22.32 23.36
C LEU A 199 -4.30 22.06 24.47
N LYS A 200 -5.29 21.20 24.23
CA LYS A 200 -6.41 20.96 25.15
C LYS A 200 -6.48 19.47 25.52
N ALA A 201 -6.69 19.17 26.80
CA ALA A 201 -6.85 17.80 27.28
C ALA A 201 -8.02 17.06 26.61
N GLY A 202 -9.10 17.75 26.24
CA GLY A 202 -10.21 17.14 25.51
C GLY A 202 -9.88 16.68 24.07
N ARG A 203 -8.69 17.01 23.55
CA ARG A 203 -8.22 16.61 22.21
C ARG A 203 -7.16 15.50 22.25
N SER A 204 -6.68 15.10 23.43
CA SER A 204 -5.68 14.04 23.61
C SER A 204 -6.30 12.64 23.63
#